data_AF-A0A7V9JVB4-F1
#
_entry.id   AF-A0A7V9JVB4-F1
#
_cell.length_a   1.000
_cell.length_b   1.000
_cell.length_c   1.000
_cell.angle_alpha   90.00
_cell.angle_beta   90.00
_cell.angle_gamma   90.00
#
_symmetry.space_group_name_H-M   'P 1'
#
loop_
_entity.id
_entity.type
_entity.pdbx_description
1 polymer ?
#
loop_
_entity_poly.entity_id
_entity_poly.type
_entity_poly.pdbx_seq_one_letter_code
_entity_poly.pdbx_strand_id
1 'polypeptide(L)'
;MEWKEFLKKQPALDFKGVARNGWLGDSIEPYGFLSLLSKKNDSGWNDKKYAEMVEKSNLETDEAKRYKLLSEAETYLLEQQPVIPLFISATAMLC
;
A
#
# COMPACT_ATOMS: atom_id res chain seq x y z
N MET A 1 -2.00 -23.63 -7.19
CA MET A 1 -2.30 -22.59 -8.20
C MET A 1 -0.98 -22.19 -8.82
N GLU A 2 -0.89 -22.15 -10.14
CA GLU A 2 0.31 -21.68 -10.83
C GLU A 2 0.46 -20.15 -10.61
N TRP A 3 1.69 -19.62 -10.59
CA TRP A 3 1.95 -18.22 -10.21
C TRP A 3 1.26 -17.22 -11.15
N LYS A 4 1.25 -17.47 -12.46
CA LYS A 4 0.58 -16.60 -13.43
C LYS A 4 -0.94 -16.62 -13.28
N GLU A 5 -1.51 -17.75 -12.86
CA GLU A 5 -2.94 -17.84 -12.57
C GLU A 5 -3.30 -17.09 -11.29
N PHE A 6 -2.45 -17.16 -10.27
CA PHE A 6 -2.61 -16.41 -9.01
C PHE A 6 -2.60 -14.89 -9.25
N LEU A 7 -1.61 -14.39 -10.00
CA LEU A 7 -1.50 -12.97 -10.33
C LEU A 7 -2.69 -12.41 -11.13
N LYS A 8 -3.44 -13.26 -11.83
CA LYS A 8 -4.68 -12.86 -12.53
C LYS A 8 -5.90 -12.85 -11.60
N LYS A 9 -5.98 -13.81 -10.68
CA LYS A 9 -7.12 -13.96 -9.76
C LYS A 9 -7.10 -12.96 -8.61
N GLN A 10 -5.92 -12.54 -8.17
CA GLN A 10 -5.74 -11.62 -7.05
C GLN A 10 -6.36 -10.23 -7.27
N PRO A 11 -6.05 -9.48 -8.35
CA PRO A 11 -6.72 -8.19 -8.62
C PRO A 11 -8.20 -8.35 -8.96
N ALA A 12 -8.63 -9.54 -9.41
CA ALA A 12 -10.03 -9.87 -9.65
C ALA A 12 -10.80 -10.21 -8.36
N LEU A 13 -10.14 -10.18 -7.19
CA LEU A 13 -10.68 -10.57 -5.90
C LEU A 13 -11.26 -12.00 -5.87
N ASP A 14 -10.81 -12.86 -6.79
CA ASP A 14 -11.26 -14.25 -6.93
C ASP A 14 -10.44 -15.19 -6.03
N PHE A 15 -10.48 -14.91 -4.73
CA PHE A 15 -9.85 -15.73 -3.68
C PHE A 15 -10.78 -15.87 -2.48
N LYS A 16 -10.70 -17.00 -1.77
CA LYS A 16 -11.52 -17.26 -0.58
C LYS A 16 -10.70 -17.00 0.69
N GLY A 17 -11.07 -15.97 1.45
CA GLY A 17 -10.44 -15.62 2.72
C GLY A 17 -9.27 -14.65 2.53
N VAL A 18 -8.04 -15.17 2.50
CA VAL A 18 -6.82 -14.35 2.54
C VAL A 18 -5.92 -14.67 1.34
N ALA A 19 -5.41 -13.64 0.67
CA ALA A 19 -4.38 -13.75 -0.35
C ALA A 19 -3.05 -13.20 0.16
N ARG A 20 -1.94 -13.91 -0.10
CA ARG A 20 -0.60 -13.41 0.22
C ARG A 20 -0.24 -12.29 -0.75
N ASN A 21 0.09 -11.12 -0.22
CA ASN A 21 0.69 -10.03 -0.98
C ASN A 21 2.11 -9.71 -0.49
N GLY A 22 2.92 -9.21 -1.42
CA GLY A 22 4.26 -8.71 -1.14
C GLY A 22 4.56 -7.55 -2.07
N TRP A 23 4.91 -6.41 -1.49
CA TRP A 23 5.28 -5.22 -2.23
C TRP A 23 6.76 -4.92 -2.00
N LEU A 24 7.46 -4.65 -3.09
CA LEU A 24 8.78 -4.04 -3.06
C LEU A 24 8.57 -2.55 -3.34
N GLY A 25 9.22 -1.68 -2.58
CA GLY A 25 9.17 -0.25 -2.84
C GLY A 25 9.94 0.07 -4.12
N ASP A 26 9.26 0.65 -5.11
CA ASP A 26 9.91 1.12 -6.35
C ASP A 26 10.66 2.44 -6.12
N SER A 27 10.34 3.16 -5.04
CA SER A 27 11.02 4.36 -4.58
C SER A 27 11.28 4.31 -3.07
N ILE A 28 12.27 5.09 -2.62
CA ILE A 28 12.67 5.20 -1.20
C ILE A 28 11.64 6.04 -0.41
N GLU A 29 10.68 6.66 -1.10
CA GLU A 29 9.69 7.54 -0.49
C GLU A 29 8.47 6.77 0.04
N PRO A 30 7.95 7.08 1.25
CA PRO A 30 6.79 6.40 1.83
C PRO A 30 5.52 6.51 0.98
N TYR A 31 5.40 7.59 0.20
CA TYR A 31 4.28 7.82 -0.70
C TYR A 31 4.10 6.68 -1.71
N GLY A 32 5.20 6.11 -2.24
CA GLY A 32 5.13 5.02 -3.20
C GLY A 32 4.38 3.83 -2.62
N PHE A 33 4.73 3.43 -1.39
CA PHE A 33 4.09 2.32 -0.68
C PHE A 33 2.63 2.63 -0.30
N LEU A 34 2.37 3.80 0.28
CA LEU A 34 1.02 4.18 0.71
C LEU A 34 0.05 4.37 -0.48
N SER A 35 0.54 4.82 -1.63
CA SER A 35 -0.27 4.99 -2.83
C SER A 35 -0.76 3.67 -3.46
N LEU A 36 -0.09 2.54 -3.17
CA LEU A 36 -0.48 1.23 -3.68
C LEU A 36 -1.90 0.87 -3.26
N LEU A 37 -2.27 1.15 -2.01
CA LEU A 37 -3.60 0.84 -1.47
C LEU A 37 -4.68 1.80 -1.99
N SER A 38 -4.29 2.94 -2.57
CA SER A 38 -5.20 3.87 -3.25
C SER A 38 -5.39 3.52 -4.74
N LYS A 39 -4.30 3.20 -5.46
CA LYS A 39 -4.31 3.04 -6.93
C LYS A 39 -4.34 1.59 -7.42
N LYS A 40 -3.66 0.69 -6.72
CA LYS A 40 -3.52 -0.72 -7.09
C LYS A 40 -3.97 -1.60 -5.93
N ASN A 41 -5.26 -1.51 -5.68
CA ASN A 41 -5.89 -2.11 -4.53
C ASN A 41 -6.27 -3.58 -4.79
N ASP A 42 -5.26 -4.44 -4.71
CA ASP A 42 -5.43 -5.90 -4.80
C ASP A 42 -6.13 -6.50 -3.55
N SER A 43 -6.40 -5.67 -2.53
CA SER A 43 -7.13 -6.03 -1.31
C SER A 43 -8.64 -5.79 -1.39
N GLY A 44 -9.11 -5.03 -2.38
CA GLY A 44 -10.52 -4.63 -2.51
C GLY A 44 -10.97 -3.51 -1.55
N TRP A 45 -10.08 -3.02 -0.68
CA TRP A 45 -10.33 -1.90 0.22
C TRP A 45 -10.20 -0.53 -0.43
N ASN A 46 -11.31 0.16 -0.70
CA ASN A 46 -11.31 1.50 -1.25
C ASN A 46 -11.87 2.49 -0.23
N ASP A 47 -11.00 3.31 0.36
CA ASP A 47 -11.39 4.35 1.31
C ASP A 47 -11.05 5.74 0.76
N LYS A 48 -12.10 6.55 0.60
CA LYS A 48 -11.99 7.89 0.03
C LYS A 48 -11.18 8.83 0.92
N LYS A 49 -11.29 8.70 2.24
CA LYS A 49 -10.58 9.54 3.21
C LYS A 49 -9.08 9.25 3.15
N TYR A 50 -8.69 7.99 3.07
CA TYR A 50 -7.29 7.59 2.89
C TYR A 50 -6.73 8.12 1.56
N ALA A 51 -7.45 7.95 0.45
CA ALA A 51 -7.03 8.46 -0.85
C ALA A 51 -6.82 9.99 -0.82
N GLU A 52 -7.70 10.74 -0.18
CA GLU A 52 -7.56 12.19 0.00
C GLU A 52 -6.34 12.57 0.86
N MET A 53 -6.04 11.80 1.92
CA MET A 53 -4.85 12.06 2.77
C MET A 53 -3.55 11.82 1.99
N VAL A 54 -3.48 10.74 1.21
CA VAL A 54 -2.33 10.41 0.36
C VAL A 54 -2.14 11.46 -0.73
N GLU A 55 -3.20 11.89 -1.42
CA GLU A 55 -3.10 12.94 -2.44
C GLU A 55 -2.74 14.31 -1.85
N LYS A 56 -3.26 14.66 -0.66
CA LYS A 56 -2.84 15.89 0.05
C LYS A 56 -1.34 15.89 0.36
N SER A 57 -0.80 14.75 0.79
CA SER A 57 0.65 14.62 1.04
C SER A 57 1.49 14.80 -0.23
N ASN A 58 0.94 14.45 -1.40
CA ASN A 58 1.62 14.60 -2.68
C ASN A 58 1.62 16.04 -3.21
N LEU A 59 0.61 16.84 -2.81
CA LEU A 59 0.49 18.25 -3.19
C LEU A 59 1.25 19.20 -2.26
N GLU A 60 1.66 18.73 -1.08
CA GLU A 60 2.40 19.52 -0.09
C GLU A 60 3.86 19.70 -0.51
N THR A 61 4.34 20.95 -0.47
CA THR A 61 5.71 21.31 -0.89
C THR A 61 6.68 21.41 0.29
N ASP A 62 6.14 21.57 1.51
CA ASP A 62 6.91 21.52 2.74
C ASP A 62 7.18 20.05 3.13
N GLU A 63 8.45 19.67 3.14
CA GLU A 63 8.88 18.30 3.42
C GLU A 63 8.43 17.81 4.81
N ALA A 64 8.50 18.66 5.84
CA ALA A 64 8.10 18.29 7.19
C ALA A 64 6.59 18.05 7.30
N LYS A 65 5.79 18.90 6.64
CA LYS A 65 4.33 18.70 6.57
C LYS A 65 3.95 17.49 5.75
N ARG A 66 4.65 17.24 4.64
CA ARG A 66 4.45 16.04 3.80
C ARG A 66 4.65 14.77 4.60
N TYR A 67 5.76 14.64 5.35
CA TYR A 67 5.99 13.46 6.20
C TYR A 67 4.95 13.32 7.31
N LYS A 68 4.50 14.42 7.90
CA LYS A 68 3.42 14.38 8.90
C LYS A 68 2.12 13.83 8.30
N LEU A 69 1.72 14.31 7.13
CA LEU A 69 0.53 13.83 6.42
C LEU A 69 0.64 12.34 6.03
N LEU A 70 1.82 11.91 5.59
CA LEU A 70 2.09 10.50 5.30
C LEU A 70 1.98 9.62 6.56
N SER A 71 2.51 10.09 7.69
CA SER A 71 2.40 9.39 8.98
C SER A 71 0.94 9.29 9.47
N GLU A 72 0.15 10.35 9.30
CA GLU A 72 -1.28 10.34 9.60
C GLU A 72 -2.03 9.35 8.70
N ALA A 73 -1.69 9.29 7.40
CA ALA A 73 -2.28 8.34 6.46
C ALA A 73 -1.92 6.89 6.82
N GLU A 74 -0.67 6.61 7.19
CA GLU A 74 -0.23 5.30 7.66
C GLU A 74 -0.95 4.88 8.95
N THR A 75 -1.12 5.81 9.90
CA THR A 75 -1.84 5.54 11.15
C THR A 75 -3.30 5.14 10.85
N TYR A 76 -3.97 5.91 9.99
CA TYR A 76 -5.34 5.58 9.57
C TYR A 76 -5.41 4.23 8.87
N LEU A 77 -4.42 3.92 8.02
CA LEU A 77 -4.35 2.63 7.34
C LEU A 77 -4.24 1.47 8.34
N LEU A 78 -3.39 1.60 9.36
CA LEU A 78 -3.22 0.60 10.40
C LEU A 78 -4.48 0.42 11.25
N GLU A 79 -5.23 1.49 11.51
CA GLU A 79 -6.53 1.42 12.21
C GLU A 79 -7.59 0.68 11.40
N GLN A 80 -7.61 0.86 10.08
CA GLN A 80 -8.59 0.20 9.21
C GLN A 80 -8.27 -1.28 8.94
N GLN A 81 -7.03 -1.72 9.26
CA GLN A 81 -6.53 -3.08 9.06
C GLN A 81 -6.91 -3.74 7.71
N PRO A 82 -6.78 -3.05 6.55
CA PRO A 82 -7.10 -3.66 5.26
C PRO A 82 -6.06 -4.70 4.84
N VAL A 83 -4.86 -4.63 5.43
CA VAL A 83 -3.75 -5.56 5.23
C VAL A 83 -3.18 -5.96 6.57
N ILE A 84 -2.68 -7.19 6.67
CA ILE A 84 -2.01 -7.72 7.87
C ILE A 84 -0.50 -7.74 7.58
N PRO A 85 0.29 -6.83 8.16
CA PRO A 85 1.74 -6.85 8.01
C PRO A 85 2.31 -8.10 8.70
N LEU A 86 3.03 -8.95 7.95
CA LEU A 86 3.63 -10.18 8.49
C LEU A 86 5.13 -10.03 8.75
N PHE A 87 5.85 -9.39 7.82
CA PHE A 87 7.29 -9.14 7.95
C PHE A 87 7.70 -8.01 7.00
N ILE A 88 8.76 -7.29 7.38
CA ILE A 88 9.49 -6.39 6.48
C ILE A 88 10.62 -7.23 5.87
N SER A 89 10.66 -7.35 4.54
CA SER A 89 11.69 -8.11 3.85
C SER A 89 13.06 -7.48 4.10
N ALA A 90 13.98 -8.22 4.74
CA ALA A 90 15.34 -7.76 5.02
C ALA A 90 16.28 -7.80 3.79
N THR A 91 15.81 -8.31 2.65
CA THR A 91 16.62 -8.41 1.43
C THR A 91 16.59 -7.09 0.66
N ALA A 92 17.59 -6.25 0.89
CA ALA A 92 17.98 -5.22 -0.06
C ALA A 92 18.50 -5.91 -1.33
N MET A 93 17.67 -6.04 -2.37
CA MET A 93 18.19 -6.28 -3.72
C MET A 93 18.64 -4.92 -4.26
N LEU A 94 19.72 -4.40 -3.67
CA LEU A 94 20.56 -3.35 -4.22
C LEU A 94 21.86 -4.05 -4.64
N CYS A 95 21.88 -4.46 -5.90
CA CYS A 95 23.04 -4.38 -6.78
C CYS A 95 22.53 -3.80 -8.10
#